data_AF-A0A292II86-F1
#
_entry.id   AF-A0A292II86-F1
#
_cell.length_a   1.000
_cell.length_b   1.000
_cell.length_c   1.000
_cell.angle_alpha   90.00
_cell.angle_beta   90.00
_cell.angle_gamma   90.00
#
_symmetry.space_group_name_H-M   'P 1'
#
loop_
_entity.id
_entity.type
_entity.pdbx_description
1 polymer ?
#
loop_
_entity_poly.entity_id
_entity_poly.type
_entity_poly.pdbx_seq_one_letter_code
_entity_poly.pdbx_strand_id
1 'polypeptide(L)'
;MPMTIIFVFVIATPALFIIFISPKTKKIASNQWFWIIVGLIGFGYAFFGRQLQYLVPELRGKILYDLFGSPLMPPPDPNRPLEGLDYSRLLLLDLCPFYIIFGSLSLFLKKKKIAQILAPFGFYGAAITLFGQIIHDVGNPVNYPKGIWIYIFVGYHGGELYFMIHYLSMLISLMVICWTTNWKKTLLIHMHGFALFYFSYILIMVALIPKIMGNTTGVLEADWQQGGEYSRVEQILKIKWPAVMIVGYIISYIVIAIVSLTRIGIEIWARSWRSKVHLRLLELDWYKNLSAKWYKFKCKKS
;
A
#
# COMPACT_ATOMS: atom_id res chain seq x y z
N MET A 1 -24.53 -2.24 16.00
CA MET A 1 -23.07 -2.43 16.07
C MET A 1 -22.42 -1.11 15.66
N PRO A 2 -21.49 -0.54 16.44
CA PRO A 2 -20.84 0.72 16.06
C PRO A 2 -20.17 0.58 14.68
N MET A 3 -20.34 1.58 13.81
CA MET A 3 -19.79 1.58 12.45
C MET A 3 -18.29 1.30 12.42
N THR A 4 -17.56 1.81 13.42
CA THR A 4 -16.16 1.51 13.68
C THR A 4 -15.87 0.01 13.73
N ILE A 5 -16.68 -0.78 14.44
CA ILE A 5 -16.44 -2.23 14.56
C ILE A 5 -16.65 -2.91 13.21
N ILE A 6 -17.67 -2.49 12.45
CA ILE A 6 -17.92 -3.03 11.09
C ILE A 6 -16.72 -2.78 10.20
N PHE A 7 -16.15 -1.56 10.22
CA PHE A 7 -14.96 -1.22 9.43
C PHE A 7 -13.73 -2.01 9.84
N VAL A 8 -13.50 -2.20 11.14
CA VAL A 8 -12.44 -3.09 11.64
C VAL A 8 -12.60 -4.49 11.04
N PHE A 9 -13.80 -5.06 11.01
CA PHE A 9 -14.04 -6.36 10.38
C PHE A 9 -13.82 -6.35 8.87
N VAL A 10 -14.31 -5.32 8.17
CA VAL A 10 -14.11 -5.17 6.71
C VAL A 10 -12.63 -5.09 6.35
N ILE A 11 -11.81 -4.43 7.17
CA ILE A 11 -10.38 -4.29 6.95
C ILE A 11 -9.63 -5.57 7.38
N ALA A 12 -9.92 -6.09 8.57
CA ALA A 12 -9.18 -7.20 9.16
C ALA A 12 -9.50 -8.55 8.52
N THR A 13 -10.76 -8.84 8.18
CA THR A 13 -11.17 -10.16 7.66
C THR A 13 -10.45 -10.51 6.35
N PRO A 14 -10.37 -9.63 5.34
CA PRO A 14 -9.63 -9.90 4.10
C PRO A 14 -8.12 -9.98 4.33
N ALA A 15 -7.56 -9.16 5.23
CA ALA A 15 -6.15 -9.22 5.59
C ALA A 15 -5.79 -10.57 6.23
N LEU A 16 -6.59 -11.01 7.21
CA LEU A 16 -6.46 -12.32 7.84
C LEU A 16 -6.63 -13.45 6.81
N PHE A 17 -7.63 -13.35 5.93
CA PHE A 17 -7.83 -14.32 4.86
C PHE A 17 -6.58 -14.47 3.97
N ILE A 18 -5.96 -13.36 3.55
CA ILE A 18 -4.72 -13.36 2.76
C ILE A 18 -3.59 -14.10 3.48
N ILE A 19 -3.45 -13.85 4.79
CA ILE A 19 -2.43 -14.49 5.64
C ILE A 19 -2.71 -15.99 5.77
N PHE A 20 -3.94 -16.37 6.14
CA PHE A 20 -4.32 -17.77 6.37
C PHE A 20 -4.24 -18.62 5.12
N ILE A 21 -4.59 -18.07 3.95
CA ILE A 21 -4.54 -18.82 2.69
C ILE A 21 -3.14 -18.83 2.05
N SER A 22 -2.23 -17.96 2.50
CA SER A 22 -0.85 -17.84 1.98
C SER A 22 -0.10 -19.18 1.79
N PRO A 23 -0.17 -20.15 2.72
CA PRO A 23 0.51 -21.44 2.52
C PRO A 23 0.02 -22.22 1.29
N LYS A 24 -1.26 -22.03 0.92
CA LYS A 24 -1.95 -22.72 -0.18
C LYS A 24 -1.93 -21.95 -1.50
N THR A 25 -1.59 -20.66 -1.50
CA THR A 25 -1.63 -19.82 -2.72
C THR A 25 -0.37 -19.86 -3.58
N LYS A 26 0.62 -20.71 -3.29
CA LYS A 26 1.87 -20.80 -4.08
C LYS A 26 1.64 -20.96 -5.58
N LYS A 27 0.62 -21.73 -6.00
CA LYS A 27 0.26 -21.93 -7.41
C LYS A 27 -0.41 -20.70 -8.04
N ILE A 28 -1.20 -19.96 -7.27
CA ILE A 28 -1.83 -18.72 -7.72
C ILE A 28 -0.76 -17.63 -7.85
N ALA A 29 0.14 -17.54 -6.86
CA ALA A 29 1.21 -16.55 -6.82
C ALA A 29 2.30 -16.77 -7.89
N SER A 30 2.48 -18.00 -8.37
CA SER A 30 3.38 -18.29 -9.50
C SER A 30 2.75 -17.92 -10.85
N ASN A 31 1.42 -17.87 -10.95
CA ASN A 31 0.73 -17.47 -12.17
C ASN A 31 0.96 -15.98 -12.46
N GLN A 32 1.53 -15.66 -13.63
CA GLN A 32 1.77 -14.27 -14.03
C GLN A 32 0.47 -13.52 -14.31
N TRP A 33 -0.53 -14.17 -14.91
CA TRP A 33 -1.81 -13.55 -15.25
C TRP A 33 -2.56 -13.07 -14.01
N PHE A 34 -2.44 -13.80 -12.91
CA PHE A 34 -3.00 -13.39 -11.64
C PHE A 34 -2.48 -12.00 -11.21
N TRP A 35 -1.17 -11.79 -11.25
CA TRP A 35 -0.56 -10.51 -10.89
C TRP A 35 -0.82 -9.41 -11.91
N ILE A 36 -0.95 -9.76 -13.20
CA ILE A 36 -1.37 -8.81 -14.23
C ILE A 36 -2.76 -8.28 -13.92
N ILE A 37 -3.71 -9.16 -13.60
CA ILE A 37 -5.10 -8.77 -13.29
C ILE A 37 -5.15 -7.94 -12.01
N VAL A 38 -4.50 -8.39 -10.93
CA VAL A 38 -4.44 -7.63 -9.67
C VAL A 38 -3.81 -6.25 -9.89
N GLY A 39 -2.70 -6.20 -10.65
CA GLY A 39 -2.02 -4.96 -11.01
C GLY A 39 -2.89 -4.04 -11.86
N LEU A 40 -3.61 -4.57 -12.85
CA LEU A 40 -4.51 -3.81 -13.71
C LEU A 40 -5.68 -3.23 -12.93
N ILE A 41 -6.28 -3.99 -12.01
CA ILE A 41 -7.36 -3.51 -11.15
C ILE A 41 -6.86 -2.39 -10.23
N GLY A 42 -5.76 -2.61 -9.50
CA GLY A 42 -5.19 -1.61 -8.59
C GLY A 42 -4.75 -0.34 -9.32
N PHE A 43 -4.03 -0.49 -10.44
CA PHE A 43 -3.59 0.63 -11.27
C PHE A 43 -4.78 1.36 -11.89
N GLY A 44 -5.69 0.65 -12.56
CA GLY A 44 -6.83 1.25 -13.23
C GLY A 44 -7.72 2.03 -12.26
N TYR A 45 -8.02 1.43 -11.10
CA TYR A 45 -8.83 2.09 -10.09
C TYR A 45 -8.18 3.37 -9.55
N ALA A 46 -6.90 3.32 -9.18
CA ALA A 46 -6.22 4.50 -8.64
C ALA A 46 -5.89 5.55 -9.70
N PHE A 47 -5.49 5.13 -10.90
CA PHE A 47 -5.11 6.04 -11.97
C PHE A 47 -6.34 6.73 -12.56
N PHE A 48 -7.32 5.98 -13.06
CA PHE A 48 -8.52 6.60 -13.67
C PHE A 48 -9.44 7.20 -12.61
N GLY A 49 -9.55 6.56 -11.46
CA GLY A 49 -10.47 7.00 -10.41
C GLY A 49 -9.93 8.13 -9.53
N ARG A 50 -8.62 8.36 -9.48
CA ARG A 50 -8.03 9.51 -8.75
C ARG A 50 -7.11 10.32 -9.64
N GLN A 51 -6.01 9.74 -10.12
CA GLN A 51 -4.94 10.52 -10.76
C GLN A 51 -5.40 11.31 -12.00
N LEU A 52 -6.26 10.70 -12.83
CA LEU A 52 -6.79 11.35 -14.02
C LEU A 52 -7.65 12.58 -13.68
N GLN A 53 -8.35 12.56 -12.55
CA GLN A 53 -9.14 13.72 -12.09
C GLN A 53 -8.25 14.92 -11.76
N TYR A 54 -7.01 14.67 -11.30
CA TYR A 54 -6.04 15.75 -11.03
C TYR A 54 -5.33 16.21 -12.31
N LEU A 55 -5.10 15.31 -13.27
CA LEU A 55 -4.50 15.63 -14.57
C LEU A 55 -5.45 16.39 -15.50
N VAL A 56 -6.74 16.09 -15.41
CA VAL A 56 -7.81 16.71 -16.21
C VAL A 56 -8.87 17.23 -15.23
N PRO A 57 -8.68 18.42 -14.66
CA PRO A 57 -9.59 18.98 -13.65
C PRO A 57 -11.05 19.07 -14.10
N GLU A 58 -11.29 19.18 -15.41
CA GLU A 58 -12.64 19.18 -16.00
C GLU A 58 -13.39 17.85 -15.81
N LEU A 59 -12.66 16.76 -15.55
CA LEU A 59 -13.22 15.44 -15.23
C LEU A 59 -13.42 15.23 -13.73
N ARG A 60 -12.73 16.01 -12.88
CA ARG A 60 -12.87 15.90 -11.43
C ARG A 60 -14.29 16.28 -11.04
N GLY A 61 -14.91 15.48 -10.20
CA GLY A 61 -16.30 15.72 -9.79
C GLY A 61 -17.35 15.53 -10.91
N LYS A 62 -17.04 15.70 -12.21
CA LYS A 62 -17.99 15.51 -13.32
C LYS A 62 -18.51 14.08 -13.41
N ILE A 63 -17.60 13.09 -13.40
CA ILE A 63 -17.99 11.66 -13.40
C ILE A 63 -18.86 11.34 -12.17
N LEU A 64 -18.56 11.96 -11.03
CA LEU A 64 -19.28 11.74 -9.76
C LEU A 64 -20.62 12.47 -9.71
N TYR A 65 -20.69 13.66 -10.28
CA TYR A 65 -21.89 14.46 -10.42
C TYR A 65 -22.86 13.79 -11.39
N ASP A 66 -22.36 13.33 -12.54
CA ASP A 66 -23.16 12.67 -13.57
C ASP A 66 -23.65 11.27 -13.12
N LEU A 67 -22.84 10.51 -12.37
CA LEU A 67 -23.22 9.17 -11.88
C LEU A 67 -24.09 9.18 -10.62
N PHE A 68 -23.86 10.12 -9.70
CA PHE A 68 -24.51 10.13 -8.38
C PHE A 68 -25.44 11.33 -8.16
N GLY A 69 -25.64 12.18 -9.17
CA GLY A 69 -26.57 13.31 -9.16
C GLY A 69 -26.36 14.30 -8.01
N SER A 70 -25.13 14.40 -7.49
CA SER A 70 -24.91 14.96 -6.14
C SER A 70 -24.44 16.42 -6.16
N PRO A 71 -25.27 17.39 -5.70
CA PRO A 71 -24.91 18.81 -5.67
C PRO A 71 -23.80 19.19 -4.68
N LEU A 72 -23.35 18.27 -3.80
CA LEU A 72 -22.26 18.57 -2.84
C LEU A 72 -20.86 18.11 -3.28
N MET A 73 -20.72 17.61 -4.50
CA MET A 73 -19.42 17.56 -5.18
C MET A 73 -19.60 18.29 -6.50
N PRO A 74 -19.79 19.63 -6.46
CA PRO A 74 -19.83 20.38 -7.69
C PRO A 74 -18.55 20.09 -8.49
N PRO A 75 -18.62 20.02 -9.83
CA PRO A 75 -17.40 20.03 -10.63
C PRO A 75 -16.52 21.18 -10.13
N PRO A 76 -15.20 20.97 -9.95
CA PRO A 76 -14.34 22.02 -9.48
C PRO A 76 -14.47 23.20 -10.44
N ASP A 77 -14.51 24.40 -9.87
CA ASP A 77 -14.47 25.61 -10.68
C ASP A 77 -13.20 25.56 -11.55
N PRO A 78 -13.32 25.51 -12.89
CA PRO A 78 -12.17 25.44 -13.78
C PRO A 78 -11.28 26.69 -13.68
N ASN A 79 -11.79 27.77 -13.09
CA ASN A 79 -11.05 29.00 -12.83
C ASN A 79 -10.46 29.07 -11.42
N ARG A 80 -10.74 28.10 -10.52
CA ARG A 80 -10.11 28.05 -9.20
C ARG A 80 -8.63 27.69 -9.38
N PRO A 81 -7.69 28.49 -8.84
CA PRO A 81 -6.28 28.13 -8.87
C PRO A 81 -6.07 26.81 -8.12
N LEU A 82 -5.24 25.93 -8.69
CA LEU A 82 -4.81 24.70 -8.00
C LEU A 82 -4.25 25.04 -6.62
N GLU A 83 -4.80 24.40 -5.59
CA GLU A 83 -4.33 24.56 -4.22
C GLU A 83 -3.14 23.64 -3.94
N GLY A 84 -2.39 23.91 -2.87
CA GLY A 84 -1.19 23.15 -2.52
C GLY A 84 -1.38 21.65 -2.42
N LEU A 85 -2.55 21.24 -1.91
CA LEU A 85 -2.93 19.86 -1.76
C LEU A 85 -3.31 19.20 -3.10
N ASP A 86 -3.77 19.96 -4.09
CA ASP A 86 -4.01 19.44 -5.44
C ASP A 86 -2.68 19.18 -6.17
N TYR A 87 -1.70 20.09 -6.04
CA TYR A 87 -0.34 19.87 -6.57
C TYR A 87 0.35 18.65 -5.94
N SER A 88 0.23 18.50 -4.62
CA SER A 88 0.75 17.34 -3.89
C SER A 88 0.23 16.01 -4.45
N ARG A 89 -1.06 15.97 -4.79
CA ARG A 89 -1.70 14.76 -5.33
C ARG A 89 -1.39 14.52 -6.78
N LEU A 90 -1.38 15.58 -7.59
CA LEU A 90 -0.98 15.52 -8.99
C LEU A 90 0.43 14.94 -9.13
N LEU A 91 1.35 15.33 -8.25
CA LEU A 91 2.74 14.87 -8.25
C LEU A 91 2.94 13.55 -7.48
N LEU A 92 1.88 12.92 -6.98
CA LEU A 92 1.94 11.66 -6.23
C LEU A 92 2.92 11.74 -5.05
N LEU A 93 2.90 12.84 -4.32
CA LEU A 93 3.77 13.02 -3.16
C LEU A 93 3.34 12.15 -1.98
N ASP A 94 2.07 11.75 -1.89
CA ASP A 94 1.61 10.81 -0.86
C ASP A 94 2.03 9.36 -1.18
N LEU A 95 2.56 8.65 -0.18
CA LEU A 95 3.13 7.30 -0.35
C LEU A 95 2.10 6.24 -0.78
N CYS A 96 0.86 6.30 -0.27
CA CYS A 96 -0.20 5.34 -0.58
C CYS A 96 -0.67 5.40 -2.06
N PRO A 97 -1.04 6.56 -2.64
CA PRO A 97 -1.33 6.66 -4.06
C PRO A 97 -0.09 6.38 -4.94
N PHE A 98 1.11 6.75 -4.48
CA PHE A 98 2.34 6.37 -5.17
C PHE A 98 2.48 4.83 -5.25
N TYR A 99 2.33 4.14 -4.12
CA TYR A 99 2.39 2.68 -4.05
C TYR A 99 1.32 2.02 -4.92
N ILE A 100 0.05 2.40 -4.77
CA ILE A 100 -1.03 1.72 -5.49
C ILE A 100 -0.89 1.89 -7.01
N ILE A 101 -0.35 3.00 -7.49
CA ILE A 101 -0.09 3.23 -8.92
C ILE A 101 1.17 2.46 -9.36
N PHE A 102 2.34 2.78 -8.81
CA PHE A 102 3.61 2.23 -9.30
C PHE A 102 3.84 0.78 -8.86
N GLY A 103 3.41 0.42 -7.65
CA GLY A 103 3.39 -0.96 -7.17
C GLY A 103 2.52 -1.84 -8.05
N SER A 104 1.28 -1.44 -8.32
CA SER A 104 0.37 -2.20 -9.19
C SER A 104 0.82 -2.22 -10.66
N LEU A 105 1.33 -1.10 -11.18
CA LEU A 105 1.93 -1.03 -12.51
C LEU A 105 3.13 -1.99 -12.63
N SER A 106 3.96 -2.09 -11.60
CA SER A 106 5.07 -3.04 -11.60
C SER A 106 4.61 -4.50 -11.58
N LEU A 107 3.48 -4.82 -10.94
CA LEU A 107 2.86 -6.16 -11.02
C LEU A 107 2.35 -6.45 -12.43
N PHE A 108 1.68 -5.48 -13.05
CA PHE A 108 1.21 -5.53 -14.44
C PHE A 108 2.36 -5.76 -15.44
N LEU A 109 3.46 -5.03 -15.28
CA LEU A 109 4.67 -5.15 -16.12
C LEU A 109 5.57 -6.34 -15.75
N LYS A 110 5.09 -7.28 -14.92
CA LYS A 110 5.83 -8.46 -14.46
C LYS A 110 7.12 -8.14 -13.69
N LYS A 111 7.28 -6.91 -13.17
CA LYS A 111 8.42 -6.44 -12.37
C LYS A 111 8.17 -6.61 -10.87
N LYS A 112 7.90 -7.84 -10.42
CA LYS A 112 7.56 -8.17 -9.01
C LYS A 112 8.57 -7.66 -7.98
N LYS A 113 9.85 -7.54 -8.33
CA LYS A 113 10.90 -7.01 -7.42
C LYS A 113 10.61 -5.57 -6.99
N ILE A 114 10.09 -4.73 -7.90
CA ILE A 114 9.72 -3.35 -7.57
C ILE A 114 8.53 -3.36 -6.61
N ALA A 115 7.47 -4.11 -6.89
CA ALA A 115 6.35 -4.29 -5.98
C ALA A 115 6.79 -4.76 -4.58
N GLN A 116 7.75 -5.69 -4.49
CA GLN A 116 8.31 -6.16 -3.21
C GLN A 116 9.03 -5.07 -2.44
N ILE A 117 9.76 -4.19 -3.12
CA ILE A 117 10.45 -3.05 -2.50
C ILE A 117 9.43 -2.07 -1.91
N LEU A 118 8.36 -1.79 -2.65
CA LEU A 118 7.36 -0.79 -2.25
C LEU A 118 6.34 -1.32 -1.23
N ALA A 119 6.07 -2.63 -1.20
CA ALA A 119 4.97 -3.22 -0.42
C ALA A 119 5.05 -2.97 1.10
N PRO A 120 6.19 -3.04 1.80
CA PRO A 120 6.24 -2.73 3.23
C PRO A 120 5.80 -1.29 3.55
N PHE A 121 6.18 -0.34 2.69
CA PHE A 121 5.78 1.07 2.79
C PHE A 121 4.28 1.24 2.53
N GLY A 122 3.78 0.65 1.44
CA GLY A 122 2.36 0.68 1.09
C GLY A 122 1.45 0.01 2.12
N PHE A 123 1.91 -1.10 2.72
CA PHE A 123 1.20 -1.79 3.81
C PHE A 123 1.15 -0.92 5.06
N TYR A 124 2.30 -0.41 5.51
CA TYR A 124 2.37 0.38 6.74
C TYR A 124 1.57 1.68 6.64
N GLY A 125 1.79 2.46 5.57
CA GLY A 125 1.06 3.71 5.35
C GLY A 125 -0.45 3.47 5.29
N ALA A 126 -0.89 2.48 4.51
CA ALA A 126 -2.29 2.14 4.43
C ALA A 126 -2.89 1.66 5.75
N ALA A 127 -2.17 0.82 6.50
CA ALA A 127 -2.64 0.33 7.79
C ALA A 127 -2.83 1.47 8.80
N ILE A 128 -1.89 2.40 8.90
CA ILE A 128 -2.04 3.55 9.79
C ILE A 128 -3.21 4.43 9.37
N THR A 129 -3.36 4.71 8.08
CA THR A 129 -4.48 5.53 7.61
C THR A 129 -5.83 4.83 7.87
N LEU A 130 -5.92 3.53 7.60
CA LEU A 130 -7.14 2.75 7.79
C LEU A 130 -7.52 2.63 9.27
N PHE A 131 -6.57 2.24 10.12
CA PHE A 131 -6.84 1.99 11.53
C PHE A 131 -6.79 3.24 12.42
N GLY A 132 -6.08 4.28 11.98
CA GLY A 132 -5.96 5.55 12.70
C GLY A 132 -7.02 6.56 12.28
N GLN A 133 -6.97 7.02 11.02
CA GLN A 133 -7.82 8.12 10.56
C GLN A 133 -9.21 7.66 10.13
N ILE A 134 -9.30 6.64 9.27
CA ILE A 134 -10.57 6.20 8.69
C ILE A 134 -11.52 5.63 9.75
N ILE A 135 -11.01 4.84 10.71
CA ILE A 135 -11.81 4.33 11.82
C ILE A 135 -12.38 5.45 12.68
N HIS A 136 -11.62 6.52 12.88
CA HIS A 136 -12.07 7.71 13.59
C HIS A 136 -13.13 8.47 12.76
N ASP A 137 -12.90 8.63 11.46
CA ASP A 137 -13.82 9.30 10.55
C ASP A 137 -15.20 8.64 10.54
N VAL A 138 -15.26 7.30 10.45
CA VAL A 138 -16.53 6.55 10.43
C VAL A 138 -17.25 6.52 11.79
N GLY A 139 -16.53 6.84 12.87
CA GLY A 139 -17.10 7.01 14.21
C GLY A 139 -17.92 8.30 14.35
N ASN A 140 -17.75 9.27 13.44
CA ASN A 140 -18.45 10.54 13.47
C ASN A 140 -19.26 10.77 12.17
N PRO A 141 -20.62 10.66 12.22
CA PRO A 141 -21.50 10.86 11.07
C PRO A 141 -21.34 12.19 10.33
N VAL A 142 -20.84 13.23 11.01
CA VAL A 142 -20.55 14.54 10.40
C VAL A 142 -19.51 14.43 9.28
N ASN A 143 -18.62 13.44 9.34
CA ASN A 143 -17.57 13.23 8.34
C ASN A 143 -18.05 12.51 7.08
N TYR A 144 -19.26 11.93 7.08
CA TYR A 144 -19.85 11.24 5.93
C TYR A 144 -21.31 11.65 5.73
N PRO A 145 -21.59 12.94 5.46
CA PRO A 145 -22.95 13.48 5.43
C PRO A 145 -23.85 12.85 4.36
N LYS A 146 -23.29 12.19 3.35
CA LYS A 146 -24.05 11.48 2.29
C LYS A 146 -24.14 9.96 2.49
N GLY A 147 -23.73 9.49 3.65
CA GLY A 147 -23.70 8.08 3.98
C GLY A 147 -22.37 7.39 3.65
N ILE A 148 -22.24 6.22 4.26
CA ILE A 148 -20.98 5.50 4.36
C ILE A 148 -20.49 4.92 3.02
N TRP A 149 -21.40 4.54 2.13
CA TRP A 149 -21.05 3.91 0.85
C TRP A 149 -20.36 4.88 -0.11
N ILE A 150 -20.80 6.14 -0.11
CA ILE A 150 -20.14 7.20 -0.88
C ILE A 150 -18.75 7.46 -0.29
N TYR A 151 -18.61 7.52 1.02
CA TYR A 151 -17.30 7.65 1.65
C TYR A 151 -16.33 6.51 1.28
N ILE A 152 -16.82 5.26 1.25
CA ILE A 152 -16.03 4.08 0.87
C ILE A 152 -15.58 4.17 -0.59
N PHE A 153 -16.54 4.23 -1.53
CA PHE A 153 -16.24 4.02 -2.96
C PHE A 153 -15.87 5.29 -3.71
N VAL A 154 -16.23 6.46 -3.18
CA VAL A 154 -16.04 7.75 -3.85
C VAL A 154 -15.12 8.66 -3.06
N GLY A 155 -15.28 8.73 -1.73
CA GLY A 155 -14.54 9.64 -0.85
C GLY A 155 -15.23 10.99 -0.66
N TYR A 156 -14.45 12.04 -0.42
CA TYR A 156 -14.92 13.41 -0.16
C TYR A 156 -14.14 14.44 -1.00
N HIS A 157 -14.57 15.70 -1.02
CA HIS A 157 -13.86 16.74 -1.79
C HIS A 157 -12.44 16.91 -1.28
N GLY A 158 -11.46 16.77 -2.18
CA GLY A 158 -10.08 16.75 -1.77
C GLY A 158 -9.76 15.51 -0.93
N GLY A 159 -10.28 14.35 -1.30
CA GLY A 159 -10.13 13.06 -0.61
C GLY A 159 -10.74 11.95 -1.46
N GLU A 160 -10.60 12.06 -2.79
CA GLU A 160 -11.22 11.18 -3.76
C GLU A 160 -10.61 9.78 -3.62
N LEU A 161 -11.48 8.77 -3.52
CA LEU A 161 -11.16 7.37 -3.30
C LEU A 161 -10.31 7.12 -2.04
N TYR A 162 -10.37 8.02 -1.05
CA TYR A 162 -9.51 7.98 0.12
C TYR A 162 -9.56 6.61 0.81
N PHE A 163 -10.73 6.08 1.13
CA PHE A 163 -10.83 4.74 1.72
C PHE A 163 -10.28 3.65 0.80
N MET A 164 -10.79 3.55 -0.43
CA MET A 164 -10.49 2.43 -1.34
C MET A 164 -9.03 2.39 -1.78
N ILE A 165 -8.35 3.52 -1.93
CA ILE A 165 -6.91 3.54 -2.26
C ILE A 165 -6.09 2.94 -1.13
N HIS A 166 -6.36 3.33 0.12
CA HIS A 166 -5.65 2.77 1.27
C HIS A 166 -6.02 1.30 1.44
N TYR A 167 -7.29 0.94 1.32
CA TYR A 167 -7.75 -0.43 1.40
C TYR A 167 -7.10 -1.35 0.35
N LEU A 168 -7.10 -0.97 -0.92
CA LEU A 168 -6.43 -1.73 -1.99
C LEU A 168 -4.91 -1.74 -1.81
N SER A 169 -4.31 -0.62 -1.39
CA SER A 169 -2.87 -0.56 -1.09
C SER A 169 -2.48 -1.57 -0.01
N MET A 170 -3.27 -1.64 1.07
CA MET A 170 -3.06 -2.61 2.16
C MET A 170 -3.16 -4.05 1.65
N LEU A 171 -4.24 -4.39 0.94
CA LEU A 171 -4.47 -5.76 0.46
C LEU A 171 -3.41 -6.21 -0.55
N ILE A 172 -3.12 -5.38 -1.56
CA ILE A 172 -2.13 -5.70 -2.59
C ILE A 172 -0.73 -5.79 -1.97
N SER A 173 -0.37 -4.87 -1.07
CA SER A 173 0.90 -4.94 -0.34
C SER A 173 1.02 -6.23 0.48
N LEU A 174 -0.03 -6.59 1.21
CA LEU A 174 -0.05 -7.80 2.02
C LEU A 174 0.04 -9.06 1.15
N MET A 175 -0.67 -9.11 0.02
CA MET A 175 -0.55 -10.19 -0.95
C MET A 175 0.88 -10.28 -1.50
N VAL A 176 1.51 -9.15 -1.83
CA VAL A 176 2.90 -9.14 -2.29
C VAL A 176 3.83 -9.68 -1.20
N ILE A 177 3.69 -9.20 0.04
CA ILE A 177 4.49 -9.65 1.19
C ILE A 177 4.31 -11.15 1.41
N CYS A 178 3.08 -11.62 1.52
CA CYS A 178 2.77 -13.00 1.87
C CYS A 178 3.05 -13.98 0.72
N TRP A 179 2.68 -13.65 -0.52
CA TRP A 179 2.57 -14.64 -1.60
C TRP A 179 3.74 -14.60 -2.59
N THR A 180 4.51 -13.52 -2.66
CA THR A 180 5.71 -13.50 -3.51
C THR A 180 6.89 -14.21 -2.86
N THR A 181 7.78 -14.77 -3.68
CA THR A 181 8.98 -15.50 -3.25
C THR A 181 10.23 -14.65 -3.46
N ASN A 182 11.41 -15.17 -3.06
CA ASN A 182 12.69 -14.51 -3.28
C ASN A 182 12.92 -13.24 -2.45
N TRP A 183 12.31 -13.17 -1.26
CA TRP A 183 12.68 -12.18 -0.26
C TRP A 183 14.13 -12.43 0.20
N LYS A 184 15.01 -11.48 -0.08
CA LYS A 184 16.45 -11.54 0.21
C LYS A 184 16.85 -10.29 1.00
N LYS A 185 17.92 -10.39 1.80
CA LYS A 185 18.51 -9.24 2.52
C LYS A 185 18.86 -8.07 1.58
N THR A 186 19.23 -8.36 0.33
CA THR A 186 19.49 -7.33 -0.68
C THR A 186 18.27 -6.46 -0.96
N LEU A 187 17.04 -6.95 -0.80
CA LEU A 187 15.85 -6.11 -0.93
C LEU A 187 15.80 -4.99 0.10
N LEU A 188 16.31 -5.20 1.31
CA LEU A 188 16.38 -4.14 2.33
C LEU A 188 17.21 -2.96 1.81
N ILE A 189 18.37 -3.22 1.21
CA ILE A 189 19.21 -2.16 0.61
C ILE A 189 18.41 -1.39 -0.46
N HIS A 190 17.65 -2.09 -1.31
CA HIS A 190 16.82 -1.43 -2.31
C HIS A 190 15.65 -0.65 -1.70
N MET A 191 15.09 -1.10 -0.58
CA MET A 191 14.05 -0.37 0.17
C MET A 191 14.59 0.93 0.76
N HIS A 192 15.81 0.93 1.28
CA HIS A 192 16.43 2.15 1.80
C HIS A 192 16.80 3.09 0.66
N GLY A 193 17.33 2.57 -0.45
CA GLY A 193 17.58 3.35 -1.66
C GLY A 193 16.30 3.97 -2.24
N PHE A 194 15.20 3.20 -2.24
CA PHE A 194 13.88 3.72 -2.61
C PHE A 194 13.42 4.83 -1.67
N ALA A 195 13.47 4.60 -0.34
CA ALA A 195 13.05 5.61 0.63
C ALA A 195 13.85 6.90 0.47
N LEU A 196 15.18 6.81 0.35
CA LEU A 196 16.05 7.95 0.12
C LEU A 196 15.66 8.70 -1.16
N PHE A 197 15.48 7.99 -2.27
CA PHE A 197 15.08 8.58 -3.55
C PHE A 197 13.70 9.26 -3.47
N TYR A 198 12.72 8.59 -2.86
CA TYR A 198 11.35 9.07 -2.75
C TYR A 198 11.25 10.31 -1.87
N PHE A 199 11.89 10.32 -0.70
CA PHE A 199 11.91 11.49 0.17
C PHE A 199 12.71 12.65 -0.44
N SER A 200 13.80 12.37 -1.15
CA SER A 200 14.52 13.39 -1.91
C SER A 200 13.64 14.00 -3.02
N TYR A 201 12.88 13.15 -3.73
CA TYR A 201 11.92 13.61 -4.73
C TYR A 201 10.85 14.54 -4.14
N ILE A 202 10.27 14.19 -2.99
CA ILE A 202 9.32 15.05 -2.28
C ILE A 202 9.97 16.40 -1.94
N LEU A 203 11.15 16.39 -1.33
CA LEU A 203 11.86 17.61 -0.93
C LEU A 203 12.14 18.53 -2.13
N ILE A 204 12.59 17.95 -3.25
CA ILE A 204 12.84 18.71 -4.49
C ILE A 204 11.54 19.32 -5.01
N MET A 205 10.44 18.56 -5.06
CA MET A 205 9.17 19.06 -5.58
C MET A 205 8.59 20.18 -4.72
N VAL A 206 8.69 20.06 -3.40
CA VAL A 206 8.25 21.09 -2.44
C VAL A 206 9.09 22.36 -2.57
N ALA A 207 10.41 22.22 -2.75
CA ALA A 207 11.29 23.36 -2.97
C ALA A 207 11.02 24.08 -4.32
N LEU A 208 10.71 23.32 -5.38
CA LEU A 208 10.41 23.89 -6.70
C LEU A 208 9.00 24.48 -6.81
N ILE A 209 8.05 24.01 -6.01
CA ILE A 209 6.65 24.43 -6.04
C ILE A 209 6.22 24.84 -4.62
N PRO A 210 6.54 26.08 -4.19
CA PRO A 210 6.28 26.55 -2.82
C PRO A 210 4.79 26.57 -2.45
N LYS A 211 3.89 26.48 -3.43
CA LYS A 211 2.46 26.37 -3.21
C LYS A 211 2.05 25.06 -2.55
N ILE A 212 2.90 24.03 -2.56
CA ILE A 212 2.66 22.75 -1.88
C ILE A 212 2.78 22.95 -0.37
N MET A 213 1.70 23.44 0.24
CA MET A 213 1.62 23.68 1.69
C MET A 213 1.03 22.49 2.46
N GLY A 214 0.65 21.40 1.79
CA GLY A 214 0.08 20.21 2.42
C GLY A 214 0.35 18.94 1.64
N ASN A 215 0.95 17.96 2.30
CA ASN A 215 1.07 16.57 1.88
C ASN A 215 0.97 15.70 3.14
N THR A 216 0.63 14.43 2.98
CA THR A 216 0.54 13.48 4.10
C THR A 216 1.74 12.54 4.07
N THR A 217 2.94 13.12 4.12
CA THR A 217 4.21 12.37 4.14
C THR A 217 5.04 12.61 5.38
N GLY A 218 4.68 13.62 6.19
CA GLY A 218 5.46 14.03 7.35
C GLY A 218 6.83 14.61 6.98
N VAL A 219 6.94 15.28 5.84
CA VAL A 219 8.20 15.85 5.29
C VAL A 219 8.13 17.37 5.16
N LEU A 220 6.92 17.94 5.07
CA LEU A 220 6.78 19.39 4.96
C LEU A 220 7.05 20.05 6.30
N GLU A 221 7.64 21.24 6.30
CA GLU A 221 7.86 22.00 7.54
C GLU A 221 6.57 22.16 8.36
N ALA A 222 5.44 22.39 7.68
CA ALA A 222 4.12 22.50 8.31
C ALA A 222 3.70 21.21 9.08
N ASP A 223 4.13 20.03 8.66
CA ASP A 223 3.84 18.78 9.35
C ASP A 223 4.56 18.72 10.70
N TRP A 224 5.72 19.38 10.79
CA TRP A 224 6.64 19.39 11.94
C TRP A 224 6.36 20.53 12.92
N GLN A 225 5.49 21.47 12.58
CA GLN A 225 5.07 22.55 13.47
C GLN A 225 3.96 22.11 14.43
N GLN A 226 3.82 22.82 15.56
CA GLN A 226 2.76 22.53 16.53
C GLN A 226 1.37 22.76 15.89
N GLY A 227 0.53 21.71 15.89
CA GLY A 227 -0.76 21.71 15.18
C GLY A 227 -0.73 21.03 13.80
N GLY A 228 0.45 20.66 13.29
CA GLY A 228 0.64 19.87 12.07
C GLY A 228 0.29 18.38 12.23
N GLU A 229 0.66 17.54 11.26
CA GLU A 229 0.30 16.10 11.23
C GLU A 229 0.78 15.35 12.50
N TYR A 230 1.98 15.68 13.01
CA TYR A 230 2.51 15.05 14.22
C TYR A 230 1.74 15.39 15.51
N SER A 231 0.86 16.39 15.51
CA SER A 231 -0.04 16.64 16.65
C SER A 231 -1.03 15.50 16.88
N ARG A 232 -1.45 14.80 15.82
CA ARG A 232 -2.29 13.60 15.92
C ARG A 232 -1.48 12.41 16.46
N VAL A 233 -0.22 12.30 16.05
CA VAL A 233 0.70 11.28 16.58
C VAL A 233 0.97 11.51 18.06
N GLU A 234 1.05 12.76 18.52
CA GLU A 234 1.21 13.12 19.93
C GLU A 234 0.05 12.60 20.78
N GLN A 235 -1.18 12.69 20.27
CA GLN A 235 -2.36 12.14 20.96
C GLN A 235 -2.30 10.61 21.09
N ILE A 236 -1.78 9.93 20.08
CA ILE A 236 -1.68 8.46 20.06
C ILE A 236 -0.54 7.98 20.97
N LEU A 237 0.66 8.53 20.79
CA LEU A 237 1.86 8.09 21.49
C LEU A 237 1.97 8.68 22.90
N LYS A 238 1.20 9.74 23.20
CA LYS A 238 1.29 10.54 24.44
C LYS A 238 2.69 11.08 24.68
N ILE A 239 3.39 11.43 23.61
CA ILE A 239 4.73 12.01 23.61
C ILE A 239 4.59 13.46 23.15
N LYS A 240 5.15 14.40 23.91
CA LYS A 240 5.05 15.83 23.60
C LYS A 240 5.92 16.22 22.41
N TRP A 241 5.53 17.27 21.71
CA TRP A 241 6.37 17.96 20.73
C TRP A 241 7.65 18.52 21.39
N PRO A 242 8.83 18.50 20.72
CA PRO A 242 9.13 17.97 19.38
C PRO A 242 9.49 16.47 19.36
N ALA A 243 9.60 15.83 20.53
CA ALA A 243 10.06 14.44 20.65
C ALA A 243 9.17 13.43 19.89
N VAL A 244 7.87 13.72 19.79
CA VAL A 244 6.90 12.91 19.03
C VAL A 244 7.32 12.67 17.58
N MET A 245 7.99 13.63 16.94
CA MET A 245 8.38 13.54 15.54
C MET A 245 9.46 12.48 15.34
N ILE A 246 10.50 12.57 16.18
CA ILE A 246 11.63 11.62 16.17
C ILE A 246 11.12 10.22 16.50
N VAL A 247 10.30 10.10 17.54
CA VAL A 247 9.78 8.79 17.97
C VAL A 247 8.84 8.19 16.92
N GLY A 248 7.94 8.99 16.34
CA GLY A 248 7.04 8.55 15.27
C GLY A 248 7.78 8.05 14.04
N TYR A 249 8.82 8.78 13.60
CA TYR A 249 9.68 8.36 12.50
C TYR A 249 10.43 7.05 12.81
N ILE A 250 11.03 6.94 14.00
CA ILE A 250 11.75 5.72 14.42
C ILE A 250 10.80 4.52 14.48
N ILE A 251 9.60 4.68 15.04
CA ILE A 251 8.59 3.61 15.09
C ILE A 251 8.22 3.17 13.67
N SER A 252 7.98 4.12 12.76
CA SER A 252 7.64 3.83 11.37
C SER A 252 8.70 2.96 10.70
N TYR A 253 9.96 3.37 10.86
CA TYR A 253 11.11 2.66 10.32
C TYR A 253 11.27 1.26 10.92
N ILE A 254 11.14 1.13 12.24
CA ILE A 254 11.19 -0.16 12.95
C ILE A 254 10.11 -1.11 12.43
N VAL A 255 8.87 -0.64 12.28
CA VAL A 255 7.75 -1.47 11.81
C VAL A 255 8.02 -1.98 10.39
N ILE A 256 8.43 -1.09 9.47
CA ILE A 256 8.77 -1.47 8.08
C ILE A 256 9.92 -2.48 8.05
N ALA A 257 10.95 -2.29 8.88
CA ALA A 257 12.06 -3.21 9.02
C ALA A 257 11.62 -4.57 9.56
N ILE A 258 10.81 -4.60 10.62
CA ILE A 258 10.28 -5.84 11.22
C ILE A 258 9.44 -6.63 10.20
N VAL A 259 8.54 -5.98 9.47
CA VAL A 259 7.72 -6.63 8.43
C VAL A 259 8.62 -7.29 7.38
N SER A 260 9.62 -6.55 6.90
CA SER A 260 10.56 -7.01 5.87
C SER A 260 11.45 -8.15 6.37
N LEU A 261 12.02 -8.01 7.56
CA LEU A 261 12.90 -9.01 8.20
C LEU A 261 12.13 -10.28 8.55
N THR A 262 10.91 -10.16 9.06
CA THR A 262 10.02 -11.30 9.33
C THR A 262 9.79 -12.11 8.06
N ARG A 263 9.47 -11.44 6.94
CA ARG A 263 9.23 -12.14 5.67
C ARG A 263 10.50 -12.81 5.13
N ILE A 264 11.66 -12.15 5.24
CA ILE A 264 12.97 -12.72 4.88
C ILE A 264 13.28 -13.94 5.77
N GLY A 265 13.02 -13.86 7.08
CA GLY A 265 13.18 -14.95 8.04
C GLY A 265 12.34 -16.16 7.67
N ILE A 266 11.06 -15.96 7.35
CA ILE A 266 10.15 -17.02 6.87
C ILE A 266 10.72 -17.69 5.61
N GLU A 267 11.26 -16.91 4.67
CA GLU A 267 11.84 -17.44 3.44
C GLU A 267 13.08 -18.32 3.71
N ILE A 268 13.98 -17.86 4.58
CA ILE A 268 15.19 -18.58 4.97
C ILE A 268 14.81 -19.88 5.70
N TRP A 269 13.91 -19.78 6.68
CA TRP A 269 13.42 -20.92 7.43
C TRP A 269 12.75 -21.95 6.52
N ALA A 270 11.87 -21.53 5.61
CA ALA A 270 11.19 -22.42 4.67
C ALA A 270 12.16 -23.09 3.67
N ARG A 271 13.28 -22.45 3.30
CA ARG A 271 14.33 -23.09 2.49
C ARG A 271 15.12 -24.11 3.30
N SER A 272 15.54 -23.74 4.51
CA SER A 272 16.27 -24.63 5.42
C SER A 272 15.44 -25.87 5.75
N TRP A 273 14.16 -25.70 6.10
CA TRP A 273 13.23 -26.79 6.36
C TRP A 273 13.07 -27.73 5.16
N ARG A 274 12.83 -27.18 3.97
CA ARG A 274 12.73 -27.99 2.73
C ARG A 274 13.99 -28.78 2.47
N SER A 275 15.17 -28.19 2.69
CA SER A 275 16.45 -28.89 2.55
C SER A 275 16.57 -30.04 3.55
N LYS A 276 16.24 -29.81 4.83
CA LYS A 276 16.27 -30.85 5.87
C LYS A 276 15.31 -32.00 5.57
N VAL A 277 14.08 -31.69 5.16
CA VAL A 277 13.08 -32.70 4.77
C VAL A 277 13.56 -33.47 3.54
N HIS A 278 14.11 -32.78 2.53
CA HIS A 278 14.63 -33.43 1.34
C HIS A 278 15.78 -34.40 1.66
N LEU A 279 16.72 -34.00 2.53
CA LEU A 279 17.81 -34.88 2.99
C LEU A 279 17.29 -36.11 3.72
N ARG A 280 16.30 -35.96 4.61
CA ARG A 280 15.65 -37.12 5.28
C ARG A 280 14.91 -38.01 4.30
N LEU A 281 14.22 -37.45 3.31
CA LEU A 281 13.55 -38.24 2.27
C LEU A 281 14.54 -39.01 1.41
N LEU A 282 15.74 -38.46 1.16
CA LEU A 282 16.81 -39.17 0.46
C LEU A 282 17.32 -40.40 1.20
N GLU A 283 17.03 -40.58 2.49
CA GLU A 283 17.34 -41.81 3.23
C GLU A 283 16.38 -42.95 2.85
N LEU A 284 15.17 -42.63 2.36
CA LEU A 284 14.13 -43.60 2.02
C LEU A 284 14.30 -44.13 0.57
N ASP A 285 14.41 -45.44 0.43
CA ASP A 285 14.70 -46.07 -0.88
C ASP A 285 13.63 -45.82 -1.95
N TRP A 286 12.34 -45.77 -1.56
CA TRP A 286 11.27 -45.44 -2.49
C TRP A 286 11.45 -44.06 -3.09
N TYR A 287 11.92 -43.09 -2.31
CA TYR A 287 12.15 -41.71 -2.76
C TYR A 287 13.40 -41.61 -3.64
N LYS A 288 14.48 -42.33 -3.31
CA LYS A 288 15.67 -42.48 -4.18
C LYS A 288 15.27 -43.05 -5.54
N ASN A 289 14.51 -44.15 -5.56
CA ASN A 289 14.04 -44.78 -6.80
C ASN A 289 13.15 -43.85 -7.63
N LEU A 290 12.25 -43.11 -6.98
CA LEU A 290 11.37 -42.16 -7.66
C LEU A 290 12.16 -40.98 -8.27
N SER A 291 13.11 -40.42 -7.51
CA SER A 291 13.96 -39.31 -7.97
C SER A 291 14.89 -39.73 -9.12
N ALA A 292 15.46 -40.93 -9.08
CA ALA A 292 16.26 -41.49 -10.18
C ALA A 292 15.43 -41.68 -11.46
N LYS A 293 14.20 -42.21 -11.34
CA LYS A 293 13.26 -42.31 -12.48
C LYS A 293 12.93 -40.94 -13.06
N TRP A 294 12.64 -39.96 -12.22
CA TRP A 294 12.33 -38.59 -12.66
C TRP A 294 13.53 -37.94 -13.38
N TYR A 295 14.74 -38.10 -12.86
CA TYR A 295 15.96 -37.57 -13.48
C TYR A 295 16.18 -38.19 -14.87
N LYS A 296 16.05 -39.52 -14.98
CA LYS A 296 16.14 -40.23 -16.27
C LYS A 296 15.09 -39.78 -17.28
N PHE A 297 13.87 -39.49 -16.83
CA PHE A 297 12.82 -38.95 -17.69
C PHE A 297 13.13 -37.53 -18.18
N LYS A 298 13.67 -36.67 -17.31
CA LYS A 298 14.00 -35.30 -17.66
C LYS A 298 15.17 -35.22 -18.66
N CYS A 299 16.21 -36.02 -18.47
CA CYS A 299 17.35 -36.10 -19.39
C CYS A 299 17.01 -36.68 -20.76
N LYS A 300 15.89 -37.40 -20.91
CA LYS A 300 15.40 -37.86 -22.22
C LYS A 300 14.62 -36.81 -23.00
N LYS A 301 14.17 -35.73 -22.34
CA LYS A 301 13.38 -34.65 -22.95
C LYS A 301 14.18 -33.38 -23.23
N SER A 302 15.42 -33.30 -22.74
CA SER A 302 16.42 -32.28 -23.06
C SER A 302 17.29 -32.75 -24.19
#